data_AF-A0A6B8QXJ8-F1
#
_entry.id   AF-A0A6B8QXJ8-F1
#
_cell.length_a   1.000
_cell.length_b   1.000
_cell.length_c   1.000
_cell.angle_alpha   90.00
_cell.angle_beta   90.00
_cell.angle_gamma   90.00
#
_symmetry.space_group_name_H-M   'P 1'
#
loop_
_entity.id
_entity.type
_entity.pdbx_description
1 polymer ?
#
loop_
_entity_poly.entity_id
_entity_poly.type
_entity_poly.pdbx_seq_one_letter_code
_entity_poly.pdbx_strand_id
1 'polypeptide(L)'
;MATIQIRHDRDHFMSMLSYAVSRENLWGNVDVLTRDREPGMLLVLRDQVNLGHLVSTESVHASYEEALAELGSLLDDINPDQRPLSHL
;
A
#
# COMPACT_ATOMS: atom_id res chain seq x y z
N MET A 1 18.14 -16.24 1.60
CA MET A 1 16.80 -15.71 1.92
C MET A 1 16.92 -14.20 1.91
N ALA A 2 16.17 -13.50 1.06
CA ALA A 2 16.18 -12.04 1.05
C ALA A 2 15.35 -11.53 2.23
N THR A 3 15.95 -10.75 3.12
CA THR A 3 15.21 -10.07 4.18
C THR A 3 14.53 -8.85 3.56
N ILE A 4 13.23 -8.96 3.31
CA ILE A 4 12.42 -7.82 2.88
C ILE A 4 12.29 -6.90 4.09
N GLN A 5 12.67 -5.63 3.95
CA GLN A 5 12.51 -4.63 5.00
C GLN A 5 11.17 -3.93 4.79
N ILE A 6 10.31 -3.95 5.81
CA ILE A 6 9.06 -3.20 5.84
C ILE A 6 9.29 -1.96 6.71
N ARG A 7 9.15 -0.78 6.12
CA ARG A 7 9.17 0.50 6.82
C ARG A 7 7.73 0.91 7.12
N HIS A 8 7.42 1.11 8.39
CA HIS A 8 6.14 1.66 8.82
C HIS A 8 6.22 3.19 8.79
N ASP A 9 5.63 3.80 7.78
CA ASP A 9 5.67 5.24 7.54
C ASP A 9 4.46 5.63 6.69
N ARG A 10 3.43 6.20 7.34
CA ARG A 10 2.16 6.54 6.71
C ARG A 10 2.32 7.63 5.65
N ASP A 11 3.13 8.65 5.90
CA ASP A 11 3.31 9.76 4.95
C ASP A 11 4.01 9.26 3.68
N HIS A 12 5.03 8.42 3.86
CA HIS A 12 5.72 7.79 2.74
C HIS A 12 4.80 6.80 2.00
N PHE A 13 3.99 6.02 2.73
CA PHE A 13 3.00 5.14 2.14
C PHE A 13 2.03 5.92 1.23
N MET A 14 1.47 7.03 1.72
CA MET A 14 0.56 7.87 0.93
C MET A 14 1.25 8.43 -0.30
N SER A 15 2.50 8.88 -0.18
CA SER A 15 3.28 9.34 -1.33
C SER A 15 3.47 8.25 -2.39
N MET A 16 3.78 7.01 -1.99
CA MET A 16 3.92 5.88 -2.91
C MET A 16 2.59 5.46 -3.52
N LEU A 17 1.49 5.55 -2.76
CA LEU A 17 0.15 5.24 -3.25
C LEU A 17 -0.25 6.22 -4.35
N SER A 18 -0.10 7.52 -4.11
CA SER A 18 -0.37 8.56 -5.11
C SER A 18 0.49 8.39 -6.36
N TYR A 19 1.76 8.01 -6.22
CA TYR A 19 2.63 7.71 -7.35
C TYR A 19 2.19 6.47 -8.13
N ALA A 20 1.81 5.39 -7.45
CA ALA A 20 1.33 4.17 -8.12
C ALA A 20 0.03 4.41 -8.90
N VAL A 21 -0.84 5.25 -8.34
CA VAL A 21 -2.09 5.71 -8.96
C VAL A 21 -1.81 6.54 -10.22
N SER A 22 -0.92 7.54 -10.17
CA SER A 22 -0.60 8.39 -11.33
C SER A 22 0.12 7.65 -12.46
N ARG A 23 0.70 6.49 -12.16
CA ARG A 23 1.35 5.60 -13.15
C ARG A 23 0.40 4.56 -13.75
N GLU A 24 -0.90 4.62 -13.43
CA GLU A 24 -1.92 3.64 -13.84
C GLU A 24 -1.56 2.19 -13.48
N ASN A 25 -0.70 1.99 -12.47
CA ASN A 25 -0.16 0.69 -12.12
C ASN A 25 -0.24 0.45 -10.60
N LEU A 26 -1.44 0.60 -10.05
CA LEU A 26 -1.69 0.39 -8.63
C LEU A 26 -1.37 -1.06 -8.20
N TRP A 27 -1.96 -2.04 -8.90
CA TRP A 27 -1.86 -3.45 -8.54
C TRP A 27 -0.46 -4.05 -8.70
N GLY A 28 0.41 -3.43 -9.50
CA GLY A 28 1.82 -3.84 -9.59
C GLY A 28 2.67 -3.37 -8.40
N ASN A 29 2.14 -2.45 -7.58
CA ASN A 29 2.87 -1.83 -6.48
C ASN A 29 2.28 -2.14 -5.10
N VAL A 30 1.00 -2.51 -5.02
CA VAL A 30 0.31 -2.90 -3.79
C VAL A 30 0.44 -4.40 -3.57
N ASP A 31 0.71 -4.79 -2.33
CA ASP A 31 0.66 -6.18 -1.86
C ASP A 31 0.05 -6.25 -0.46
N VAL A 32 -0.38 -7.43 -0.03
CA VAL A 32 -0.83 -7.69 1.34
C VAL A 32 -0.06 -8.86 1.91
N LEU A 33 0.70 -8.61 2.98
CA LEU A 33 1.58 -9.59 3.57
C LEU A 33 1.03 -10.11 4.89
N THR A 34 1.06 -11.43 5.08
CA THR A 34 0.81 -12.06 6.37
C THR A 34 2.07 -12.02 7.22
N ARG A 35 1.92 -11.76 8.52
CA ARG A 35 3.05 -11.76 9.46
C ARG A 35 3.33 -13.19 9.92
N ASP A 36 4.56 -13.68 9.74
CA ASP A 36 4.95 -15.07 10.06
C ASP A 36 4.83 -15.44 11.54
N ARG A 37 4.92 -14.46 12.45
CA ARG A 37 4.98 -14.70 13.91
C ARG A 37 3.82 -14.11 14.70
N GLU A 38 2.94 -13.35 14.06
CA GLU A 38 1.78 -12.73 14.70
C GLU A 38 0.58 -12.81 13.75
N PRO A 39 -0.62 -13.12 14.25
CA PRO A 39 -1.82 -13.09 13.42
C PRO A 39 -2.04 -11.67 12.89
N GLY A 40 -2.30 -11.58 11.58
CA GLY A 40 -2.64 -10.32 10.93
C GLY A 40 -1.99 -10.14 9.56
N MET A 41 -2.55 -9.19 8.81
CA MET A 41 -2.14 -8.80 7.48
C MET A 41 -1.73 -7.34 7.46
N LEU A 42 -0.74 -7.01 6.64
CA LEU A 42 -0.26 -5.66 6.42
C LEU A 42 -0.49 -5.28 4.96
N LEU A 43 -1.16 -4.15 4.74
CA LEU A 43 -1.17 -3.50 3.43
C LEU A 43 0.20 -2.85 3.20
N VAL A 44 0.85 -3.20 2.10
CA VAL A 44 2.19 -2.71 1.77
C VAL A 44 2.29 -2.19 0.34
N LEU A 45 3.17 -1.22 0.14
CA LEU A 45 3.53 -0.66 -1.15
C LEU A 45 5.03 -0.84 -1.41
N ARG A 46 5.42 -1.09 -2.66
CA ARG A 46 6.83 -1.09 -3.07
C ARG A 46 7.41 0.32 -3.03
N ASP A 47 8.49 0.51 -2.27
CA ASP A 47 9.26 1.76 -2.29
C ASP A 47 9.99 1.86 -3.65
N GLN A 48 9.62 2.86 -4.44
CA GLN A 48 10.21 3.09 -5.77
C GLN A 48 11.59 3.77 -5.68
N VAL A 49 11.92 4.36 -4.53
CA VAL A 49 13.21 4.98 -4.24
C VAL A 49 14.19 3.92 -3.73
N ASN A 50 13.71 3.00 -2.88
CA ASN A 50 14.48 1.88 -2.35
C ASN A 50 13.82 0.56 -2.73
N LEU A 51 14.13 0.03 -3.92
CA LEU A 51 13.48 -1.16 -4.49
C LEU A 51 13.57 -2.45 -3.64
N GLY A 52 14.39 -2.48 -2.59
CA GLY A 52 14.44 -3.58 -1.62
C GLY A 52 13.49 -3.43 -0.44
N HIS A 53 12.76 -2.32 -0.34
CA HIS A 53 11.94 -1.96 0.81
C HIS A 53 10.46 -1.93 0.43
N LEU A 54 9.64 -2.30 1.41
CA LEU A 54 8.20 -2.11 1.38
C LEU A 54 7.83 -1.04 2.40
N VAL A 55 6.74 -0.34 2.15
CA VAL A 55 6.22 0.70 3.04
C VAL A 55 4.82 0.30 3.47
N SER A 56 4.46 0.52 4.73
CA SER A 56 3.15 0.20 5.30
C SER A 56 2.66 1.35 6.19
N THR A 57 1.34 1.43 6.40
CA THR A 57 0.68 2.38 7.31
C THR A 57 0.75 1.99 8.80
N GLU A 58 1.48 0.91 9.14
CA GLU A 58 1.49 0.25 10.46
C GLU A 58 0.16 -0.43 10.86
N SER A 59 -0.92 -0.19 10.13
CA SER A 59 -2.21 -0.85 10.31
C SER A 59 -2.10 -2.37 10.13
N VAL A 60 -2.61 -3.12 11.10
CA VAL A 60 -2.72 -4.58 11.04
C VAL A 60 -4.19 -4.96 10.86
N HIS A 61 -4.47 -5.79 9.87
CA HIS A 61 -5.82 -6.24 9.52
C HIS A 61 -6.01 -7.70 9.87
N ALA A 62 -7.22 -8.07 10.27
CA ALA A 62 -7.56 -9.46 10.57
C ALA A 62 -7.79 -10.28 9.29
N SER A 63 -8.17 -9.62 8.19
CA SER A 63 -8.48 -10.26 6.91
C SER A 63 -7.97 -9.47 5.72
N TYR A 64 -7.92 -10.14 4.57
CA TYR A 64 -7.56 -9.51 3.30
C TYR A 64 -8.59 -8.47 2.86
N GLU A 65 -9.87 -8.72 3.17
CA GLU A 65 -10.97 -7.79 2.91
C GLU A 65 -10.80 -6.48 3.68
N GLU A 66 -10.39 -6.55 4.95
CA GLU A 66 -10.11 -5.35 5.75
C GLU A 66 -8.93 -4.55 5.22
N ALA A 67 -7.86 -5.22 4.75
CA ALA A 67 -6.72 -4.54 4.13
C ALA A 67 -7.11 -3.85 2.82
N LEU A 68 -7.95 -4.48 2.00
CA LEU A 68 -8.49 -3.86 0.79
C LEU A 68 -9.50 -2.74 1.07
N ALA A 69 -10.27 -2.84 2.15
CA ALA A 69 -11.15 -1.77 2.59
C ALA A 69 -10.36 -0.54 3.03
N GLU A 70 -9.23 -0.71 3.74
CA GLU A 70 -8.32 0.39 4.04
C GLU A 70 -7.76 1.00 2.74
N LEU A 71 -7.27 0.18 1.81
CA LEU A 71 -6.79 0.66 0.51
C LEU A 71 -7.86 1.51 -0.21
N GLY A 72 -9.10 1.05 -0.25
CA GLY A 72 -10.22 1.79 -0.83
C GLY A 72 -10.42 3.15 -0.18
N SER A 73 -10.43 3.20 1.16
CA SER A 73 -10.54 4.46 1.90
C SER A 73 -9.38 5.42 1.61
N LEU A 74 -8.16 4.91 1.50
CA LEU A 74 -6.99 5.74 1.19
C LEU A 74 -7.00 6.26 -0.25
N LEU A 75 -7.57 5.49 -1.19
CA LEU A 75 -7.77 5.93 -2.57
C LEU A 75 -8.85 7.00 -2.67
N ASP A 76 -9.94 6.88 -1.89
CA ASP A 76 -10.97 7.92 -1.79
C ASP A 76 -10.38 9.23 -1.24
N ASP A 77 -9.43 9.17 -0.30
CA ASP A 77 -8.73 10.36 0.19
C ASP A 77 -7.84 11.02 -0.89
N ILE A 78 -7.20 10.22 -1.74
CA ILE A 78 -6.31 10.70 -2.82
C ILE A 78 -7.12 11.25 -4.01
N ASN A 79 -8.28 10.64 -4.30
CA ASN A 79 -9.14 10.98 -5.42
C ASN A 79 -10.60 11.06 -4.96
N PRO A 80 -10.97 12.10 -4.17
CA PRO A 80 -12.31 12.23 -3.59
C PRO A 80 -13.42 12.38 -4.64
N ASP A 81 -13.06 12.87 -5.83
CA ASP A 81 -13.98 13.01 -6.96
C ASP A 81 -14.22 11.68 -7.72
N GLN A 82 -13.57 10.58 -7.31
CA GLN A 82 -13.63 9.26 -7.94
C GLN A 82 -13.43 9.30 -9.46
N ARG A 83 -12.66 10.27 -9.95
CA ARG A 83 -12.40 10.41 -11.39
C ARG A 83 -11.60 9.19 -11.88
N PRO A 84 -11.80 8.75 -13.13
CA PRO A 84 -10.96 7.71 -13.71
C PRO A 84 -9.49 8.08 -13.53
N LEU A 85 -8.74 7.21 -12.85
CA LEU A 85 -7.32 7.42 -12.57
C LEU A 85 -6.46 7.42 -13.85
N SER A 86 -7.04 7.05 -14.99
CA SER A 86 -6.39 6.97 -16.29
C SER A 86 -6.20 8.31 -17.01
N HIS A 87 -6.43 9.43 -16.34
CA HIS A 87 -6.40 10.77 -16.94
C HIS A 87 -5.74 11.85 -16.06
N LEU A 88 -4.95 11.46 -15.06
CA LEU A 88 -4.16 12.37 -14.21
C LEU A 88 -2.73 12.57 -14.72
#